data_AF-A0A813Y5S4-F1
#
_entry.id   AF-A0A813Y5S4-F1
#
_cell.length_a   1.000
_cell.length_b   1.000
_cell.length_c   1.000
_cell.angle_alpha   90.00
_cell.angle_beta   90.00
_cell.angle_gamma   90.00
#
_symmetry.space_group_name_H-M   'P 1'
#
loop_
_entity.id
_entity.type
_entity.pdbx_description
1 polymer ?
#
loop_
_entity_poly.entity_id
_entity_poly.type
_entity_poly.pdbx_seq_one_letter_code
_entity_poly.pdbx_strand_id
1 'polypeptide(L)'
;RVVQLIFNHQKGIQSFDRFVLHKSGSTTTLKLKEINELLLARHQAIKNQPMDQNSATHLIRQALAYTSKGQFDSKLLSDVLTFPNPRSIRDDITITVVYFDQDYIDQIQRKESK
;
A
#
# COMPACT_ATOMS: atom_id res chain seq x y z
N ARG A 1 -13.19 -4.97 1.32
CA ARG A 1 -12.18 -4.97 2.43
C ARG A 1 -10.74 -5.01 1.91
N VAL A 2 -10.43 -5.82 0.87
CA VAL A 2 -9.09 -5.86 0.23
C VAL A 2 -8.61 -4.49 -0.26
N VAL A 3 -9.48 -3.69 -0.88
CA VAL A 3 -9.15 -2.33 -1.34
C VAL A 3 -8.64 -1.44 -0.19
N GLN A 4 -9.30 -1.48 0.97
CA GLN A 4 -8.87 -0.71 2.14
C GLN A 4 -7.51 -1.18 2.67
N LEU A 5 -7.27 -2.49 2.63
CA LEU A 5 -6.01 -3.09 3.06
C LEU A 5 -4.85 -2.63 2.16
N ILE A 6 -5.03 -2.68 0.84
CA ILE A 6 -4.04 -2.18 -0.14
C ILE A 6 -3.85 -0.67 0.00
N PHE A 7 -4.94 0.09 0.16
CA PHE A 7 -4.87 1.53 0.32
C PHE A 7 -4.07 1.95 1.56
N ASN A 8 -4.32 1.30 2.70
CA ASN A 8 -3.55 1.55 3.93
C ASN A 8 -2.08 1.17 3.76
N HIS A 9 -1.80 0.06 3.08
CA HIS A 9 -0.45 -0.40 2.75
C HIS A 9 0.28 0.60 1.84
N GLN A 10 -0.37 1.10 0.78
CA GLN A 10 0.18 2.10 -0.14
C GLN A 10 0.45 3.45 0.55
N LYS A 11 -0.45 3.92 1.42
CA LYS A 11 -0.23 5.13 2.22
C LYS A 11 1.03 5.03 3.08
N GLY A 12 1.28 3.83 3.62
CA GLY A 12 2.53 3.50 4.29
C GLY A 12 3.71 3.68 3.35
N ILE A 13 3.73 2.97 2.22
CA ILE A 13 4.85 2.99 1.24
C ILE A 13 5.20 4.41 0.76
N GLN A 14 4.20 5.19 0.32
CA GLN A 14 4.42 6.53 -0.26
C GLN A 14 5.13 7.50 0.69
N SER A 15 5.04 7.25 2.00
CA SER A 15 5.66 8.08 3.04
C SER A 15 7.15 7.77 3.24
N PHE A 16 7.66 6.67 2.69
CA PHE A 16 9.07 6.27 2.73
C PHE A 16 9.82 6.51 1.43
N ASP A 17 9.13 6.67 0.30
CA ASP A 17 9.79 7.09 -0.94
C ASP A 17 10.44 8.46 -0.78
N ARG A 18 11.49 8.73 -1.55
CA ARG A 18 12.19 10.01 -1.51
C ARG A 18 11.17 11.14 -1.65
N PHE A 19 11.14 12.07 -0.69
CA PHE A 19 10.28 13.23 -0.79
C PHE A 19 10.72 14.09 -1.98
N VAL A 20 9.84 14.24 -2.97
CA VAL A 20 10.05 15.10 -4.14
C VAL A 20 8.91 16.11 -4.20
N LEU A 21 9.25 17.40 -4.14
CA LEU A 21 8.32 18.48 -4.42
C LEU A 21 7.94 18.41 -5.91
N HIS A 22 6.74 17.96 -6.23
CA HIS A 22 6.27 17.92 -7.61
C HIS A 22 6.05 19.35 -8.09
N LYS A 23 6.75 19.73 -9.17
CA LYS A 23 6.61 21.03 -9.81
C LYS A 23 5.33 21.02 -10.67
N SER A 24 4.28 21.71 -10.22
CA SER A 24 3.17 22.06 -11.11
C SER A 24 3.60 23.28 -11.94
N GLY A 25 4.25 23.05 -13.09
CA GLY A 25 4.72 24.12 -13.98
C GLY A 25 5.92 24.94 -13.48
N SER A 26 6.16 26.09 -14.12
CA SER A 26 7.37 26.94 -13.99
C SER A 26 7.49 27.73 -12.67
N THR A 27 6.53 27.63 -11.75
CA THR A 27 6.54 28.42 -10.50
C THR A 27 6.22 27.54 -9.31
N THR A 28 7.26 27.18 -8.57
CA THR A 28 7.16 26.43 -7.32
C THR A 28 6.96 27.41 -6.17
N THR A 29 5.72 27.79 -5.88
CA THR A 29 5.39 28.53 -4.66
C THR A 29 4.38 27.75 -3.83
N LEU A 30 4.86 26.63 -3.26
CA LEU A 30 4.19 26.04 -2.10
C LEU A 30 4.51 26.91 -0.88
N LYS A 31 3.48 27.25 -0.09
CA LYS A 31 3.69 27.99 1.15
C LYS A 31 4.42 27.10 2.14
N LEU A 32 5.29 27.69 2.97
CA LEU A 32 6.01 26.95 4.02
C LEU A 32 5.07 26.15 4.93
N LYS A 33 3.85 26.66 5.16
CA LYS A 33 2.80 25.97 5.89
C LYS A 33 2.38 24.65 5.22
N GLU A 34 2.19 24.64 3.90
CA GLU A 34 1.78 23.45 3.14
C GLU A 34 2.89 22.39 3.13
N ILE A 35 4.15 22.83 3.04
CA ILE A 35 5.32 21.96 3.17
C ILE A 35 5.35 21.33 4.58
N ASN A 36 5.12 22.12 5.62
CA ASN A 36 5.11 21.62 6.99
C ASN A 36 3.97 20.60 7.23
N GLU A 37 2.77 20.87 6.74
CA GLU A 37 1.64 19.95 6.81
C GLU A 37 1.94 18.60 6.12
N LEU A 38 2.58 18.65 4.95
CA LEU A 38 2.95 17.46 4.20
C LEU A 38 4.05 16.65 4.91
N LEU A 39 5.06 17.33 5.48
CA LEU A 39 6.11 16.67 6.27
C LEU A 39 5.56 16.03 7.55
N LEU A 40 4.62 16.69 8.23
CA LEU A 40 3.95 16.14 9.42
C LEU A 40 3.14 14.88 9.07
N ALA A 41 2.40 14.90 7.96
CA ALA A 41 1.66 13.73 7.48
C ALA A 41 2.60 12.55 7.17
N ARG A 42 3.73 12.82 6.51
CA ARG A 42 4.75 11.79 6.23
C ARG A 42 5.38 11.26 7.50
N HIS A 43 5.71 12.13 8.47
CA HIS A 43 6.27 11.72 9.75
C HIS A 43 5.32 10.81 10.54
N GLN A 44 4.02 11.11 10.53
CA GLN A 44 3.01 10.23 11.14
C GLN A 44 2.93 8.88 10.42
N ALA A 45 3.03 8.87 9.09
CA ALA A 45 2.99 7.65 8.30
C ALA A 45 4.27 6.79 8.41
N ILE A 46 5.42 7.37 8.79
CA ILE A 46 6.64 6.61 9.13
C ILE A 46 6.38 5.63 10.29
N LYS A 47 5.49 5.97 11.22
CA LYS A 47 5.10 5.07 12.32
C LYS A 47 4.30 3.86 11.83
N ASN A 48 3.76 3.92 10.62
CA ASN A 48 2.96 2.88 10.00
C ASN A 48 3.76 2.16 8.90
N GLN A 49 5.05 1.94 9.12
CA GLN A 49 5.89 1.24 8.15
C GLN A 49 5.23 -0.08 7.75
N PRO A 50 4.92 -0.28 6.46
CA PRO A 50 4.31 -1.51 6.01
C PRO A 50 5.34 -2.63 6.20
N MET A 51 4.92 -3.69 6.90
CA MET A 51 5.76 -4.84 7.18
C MET A 51 6.23 -5.56 5.91
N ASP A 52 5.43 -5.48 4.84
CA ASP A 52 5.74 -6.05 3.54
C ASP A 52 5.97 -4.92 2.54
N GLN A 53 7.05 -4.95 1.76
CA GLN A 53 7.28 -3.98 0.69
C GLN A 53 6.41 -4.25 -0.55
N ASN A 54 6.10 -5.53 -0.81
CA ASN A 54 5.27 -5.96 -1.92
C ASN A 54 3.81 -6.12 -1.44
N SER A 55 2.85 -5.44 -2.10
CA SER A 55 1.44 -5.56 -1.73
C SER A 55 0.87 -6.97 -1.96
N ALA A 56 1.33 -7.71 -2.96
CA ALA A 56 0.90 -9.09 -3.16
C ALA A 56 1.33 -9.97 -1.97
N THR A 57 2.57 -9.80 -1.50
CA THR A 57 3.04 -10.48 -0.27
C THR A 57 2.22 -10.07 0.94
N HIS A 58 1.88 -8.78 1.06
CA HIS A 58 1.01 -8.28 2.12
C HIS A 58 -0.36 -8.97 2.09
N LEU A 59 -0.95 -9.14 0.90
CA LEU A 59 -2.23 -9.80 0.72
C LEU A 59 -2.17 -11.29 1.03
N ILE A 60 -1.13 -12.01 0.58
CA ILE A 60 -0.92 -13.43 0.91
C ILE A 60 -0.79 -13.60 2.41
N ARG A 61 0.03 -12.75 3.05
CA ARG A 61 0.23 -12.79 4.50
C ARG A 61 -1.09 -12.60 5.25
N GLN A 62 -1.89 -11.61 4.85
CA GLN A 62 -3.18 -11.35 5.46
C GLN A 62 -4.17 -12.47 5.18
N ALA A 63 -4.16 -13.09 4.00
CA ALA A 63 -5.03 -14.22 3.66
C ALA A 63 -4.74 -15.47 4.50
N LEU A 64 -3.46 -15.76 4.78
CA LEU A 64 -3.04 -16.92 5.55
C LEU A 64 -3.14 -16.74 7.06
N ALA A 65 -3.10 -15.48 7.54
CA ALA A 65 -2.96 -15.15 8.97
C ALA A 65 -4.15 -14.35 9.52
N TYR A 66 -5.29 -14.35 8.83
CA TYR A 66 -6.47 -13.63 9.25
C TYR A 66 -7.22 -14.41 10.33
N THR A 67 -7.30 -13.86 11.53
CA THR A 67 -8.14 -14.43 12.59
C THR A 67 -9.63 -14.10 12.34
N SER A 68 -10.54 -14.88 12.94
CA SER A 68 -11.99 -14.62 12.90
C SER A 68 -12.39 -13.25 13.48
N LYS A 69 -11.50 -12.63 14.26
CA LYS A 69 -11.64 -11.28 14.82
C LYS A 69 -11.07 -10.17 13.94
N GLY A 70 -10.54 -10.51 12.76
CA GLY A 70 -10.04 -9.56 11.78
C GLY A 70 -8.66 -8.97 12.09
N GLN A 71 -7.89 -9.60 12.98
CA GLN A 71 -6.53 -9.21 13.34
C GLN A 71 -5.51 -10.19 12.74
N PHE A 72 -4.34 -9.65 12.40
CA PHE A 72 -3.20 -10.43 11.95
C PHE A 72 -2.60 -11.23 13.11
N ASP A 73 -2.38 -12.53 12.90
CA ASP A 73 -1.72 -13.41 13.87
C ASP A 73 -0.46 -14.07 13.26
N SER A 74 0.70 -13.67 13.78
CA SER A 74 2.00 -14.19 13.35
C SER A 74 2.18 -15.68 13.66
N LYS A 75 1.57 -16.17 14.75
CA LYS A 75 1.68 -17.59 15.13
C LYS A 75 0.89 -18.45 14.14
N LEU A 76 -0.34 -18.05 13.83
CA LEU A 76 -1.16 -18.71 12.81
C LEU A 76 -0.43 -18.76 11.46
N LEU A 77 0.20 -17.66 11.05
CA LEU A 77 1.00 -17.63 9.82
C LEU A 77 2.12 -18.67 9.85
N SER A 78 2.88 -18.72 10.95
CA SER A 78 3.97 -19.68 11.13
C SER A 78 3.47 -21.13 11.05
N ASP A 79 2.35 -21.42 11.73
CA ASP A 79 1.75 -22.75 11.76
C ASP A 79 1.31 -23.17 10.35
N VAL A 80 0.64 -22.28 9.61
CA VAL A 80 0.17 -22.52 8.23
C VAL A 80 1.34 -22.66 7.24
N LEU A 81 2.46 -21.96 7.44
CA LEU A 81 3.63 -22.06 6.56
C LEU A 81 4.51 -23.27 6.86
N THR A 82 4.56 -23.72 8.11
CA THR A 82 5.40 -24.86 8.54
C THR A 82 4.65 -26.20 8.44
N PHE A 83 3.37 -26.17 8.12
CA PHE A 83 2.55 -27.37 8.05
C PHE A 83 3.09 -28.37 7.00
N PRO A 84 3.31 -29.64 7.35
CA PRO A 84 4.04 -30.59 6.51
C PRO A 84 3.29 -30.97 5.21
N ASN A 85 1.96 -30.86 5.19
CA ASN A 85 1.15 -31.05 3.98
C ASN A 85 0.36 -29.77 3.66
N PRO A 86 0.99 -28.74 3.09
CA PRO A 86 0.36 -27.43 2.93
C PRO A 86 -0.93 -27.50 2.10
N ARG A 87 -1.04 -28.44 1.16
CA ARG A 87 -2.23 -28.61 0.30
C ARG A 87 -3.45 -29.16 1.02
N SER A 88 -3.32 -29.74 2.21
CA SER A 88 -4.49 -30.18 2.99
C SER A 88 -5.13 -29.05 3.79
N ILE A 89 -4.44 -27.91 3.97
CA ILE A 89 -4.92 -26.76 4.74
C ILE A 89 -5.15 -25.51 3.88
N ARG A 90 -4.65 -25.50 2.64
CA ARG A 90 -4.86 -24.42 1.67
C ARG A 90 -4.70 -24.91 0.22
N ASP A 91 -5.31 -24.19 -0.71
CA ASP A 91 -5.06 -24.34 -2.14
C ASP A 91 -3.89 -23.47 -2.61
N ASP A 92 -3.52 -23.59 -3.90
CA ASP A 92 -2.53 -22.73 -4.53
C ASP A 92 -3.06 -21.28 -4.60
N ILE A 93 -2.29 -20.31 -4.09
CA ILE A 93 -2.67 -18.89 -4.05
C ILE A 93 -1.84 -18.10 -5.07
N THR A 94 -2.51 -17.44 -6.01
CA THR A 94 -1.88 -16.52 -6.97
C THR A 94 -2.50 -15.14 -6.85
N ILE A 95 -1.68 -14.10 -6.66
CA ILE A 95 -2.13 -12.71 -6.55
C ILE A 95 -1.32 -11.84 -7.49
N THR A 96 -2.02 -11.04 -8.30
CA THR A 96 -1.42 -10.00 -9.15
C THR A 96 -1.97 -8.65 -8.71
N VAL A 97 -1.07 -7.71 -8.39
CA VAL A 97 -1.43 -6.33 -8.06
C VAL A 97 -0.93 -5.44 -9.19
N VAL A 98 -1.85 -4.74 -9.84
CA VAL A 98 -1.55 -3.78 -10.92
C VAL A 98 -1.82 -2.39 -10.39
N TYR A 99 -0.82 -1.52 -10.45
CA TYR A 99 -0.97 -0.10 -10.14
C TYR A 99 -1.12 0.68 -11.44
N PHE A 100 -2.16 1.50 -11.49
CA PHE A 100 -2.37 2.44 -12.58
C PHE A 100 -1.80 3.81 -12.20
N ASP A 101 -1.18 4.48 -13.16
CA ASP A 101 -0.79 5.87 -13.02
C ASP A 101 -2.03 6.76 -13.17
N GLN A 102 -2.50 7.28 -12.04
CA GLN A 102 -3.71 8.10 -11.99
C GLN A 102 -3.51 9.44 -12.72
N ASP A 103 -2.32 10.04 -12.63
CA ASP A 103 -2.03 11.32 -13.29
C ASP A 103 -2.07 11.17 -14.81
N TYR A 104 -1.59 10.03 -15.32
CA TYR A 104 -1.68 9.69 -16.74
C TYR A 104 -3.13 9.49 -17.19
N ILE A 105 -3.93 8.76 -16.42
CA ILE A 105 -5.35 8.51 -16.74
C ILE A 105 -6.14 9.82 -16.77
N ASP A 106 -5.95 10.67 -15.75
CA ASP A 106 -6.65 11.96 -15.64
C ASP A 106 -6.31 12.89 -16.82
N GLN A 107 -5.07 12.85 -17.32
CA GLN A 107 -4.65 13.63 -18.48
C GLN A 107 -5.35 13.18 -19.77
N ILE A 108 -5.54 11.87 -19.96
CA ILE A 108 -6.27 11.33 -21.12
C ILE A 108 -7.72 11.82 -21.07
N GLN A 109 -8.39 11.70 -19.93
CA GLN A 109 -9.80 12.11 -19.77
C GLN A 109 -10.00 13.61 -20.07
N ARG A 110 -9.05 14.45 -19.66
CA ARG A 110 -9.10 15.91 -19.95
C ARG A 110 -8.89 16.24 -21.43
N LYS A 111 -8.20 15.38 -22.18
CA LYS A 111 -8.02 15.55 -23.63
C LYS A 111 -9.25 15.11 -24.42
N GLU A 112 -9.98 14.09 -23.95
CA GLU A 112 -11.20 13.61 -24.60
C GLU A 112 -12.44 14.48 -24.33
N SER A 113 -12.44 15.25 -23.23
CA SER A 113 -13.48 16.25 -22.93
C SER A 113 -13.34 17.58 -23.70
N LYS A 114 -12.35 17.71 -24.57
CA LYS A 114 -12.12 18.91 -25.40
C LYS A 114 -12.33 18.58 -26.87
#